data_AF-A0AAW0WB21-F1
#
_entry.id   AF-A0AAW0WB21-F1
#
_cell.length_a   1.000
_cell.length_b   1.000
_cell.length_c   1.000
_cell.angle_alpha   90.00
_cell.angle_beta   90.00
_cell.angle_gamma   90.00
#
_symmetry.space_group_name_H-M   'P 1'
#
loop_
_entity.id
_entity.type
_entity.pdbx_description
1 polymer ?
#
loop_
_entity_poly.entity_id
_entity_poly.type
_entity_poly.pdbx_seq_one_letter_code
_entity_poly.pdbx_strand_id
1 'polypeptide(L)'
;MPKEIGIITPYRKQVEKIRNQLRKMKNTSDLRVGSPEEFQGDERRVIIISTVRASADHLASDQFFKLGFLRNPKRFNVSVTRAKALLIVVGCPEILTLDEHWGKLLHFIKNKGGYRGHKFAESNVDDLEDILTRFDNLSLRPILGEDISARELIETPEWRAEH
;
A
#
# COMPACT_ATOMS: atom_id res chain seq x y z
N MET A 1 -27.22 -8.31 -2.05
CA MET A 1 -26.09 -8.60 -1.17
C MET A 1 -24.74 -8.64 -1.89
N PRO A 2 -24.50 -9.38 -3.00
CA PRO A 2 -23.13 -9.42 -3.57
C PRO A 2 -22.69 -8.09 -4.20
N LYS A 3 -23.62 -7.28 -4.70
CA LYS A 3 -23.37 -5.91 -5.21
C LYS A 3 -22.85 -4.93 -4.14
N GLU A 4 -22.98 -5.25 -2.86
CA GLU A 4 -22.50 -4.40 -1.75
C GLU A 4 -21.02 -4.64 -1.40
N ILE A 5 -20.39 -5.65 -2.01
CA ILE A 5 -19.01 -6.04 -1.74
C ILE A 5 -18.15 -5.76 -2.98
N GLY A 6 -17.03 -5.07 -2.77
CA GLY A 6 -16.01 -4.86 -3.80
C GLY A 6 -14.68 -5.47 -3.41
N ILE A 7 -13.94 -5.96 -4.41
CA ILE A 7 -12.57 -6.45 -4.25
C ILE A 7 -11.64 -5.58 -5.11
N ILE A 8 -10.72 -4.88 -4.46
CA ILE A 8 -9.74 -4.01 -5.10
C ILE A 8 -8.38 -4.73 -5.12
N THR A 9 -7.73 -4.76 -6.29
CA THR A 9 -6.36 -5.26 -6.38
C THR A 9 -5.55 -4.49 -7.45
N PRO A 10 -4.29 -4.13 -7.17
CA PRO A 10 -3.37 -3.49 -8.11
C PRO A 10 -3.19 -4.20 -9.44
N TYR A 11 -3.15 -5.53 -9.38
CA TYR A 11 -2.54 -6.33 -10.44
C TYR A 11 -3.63 -6.93 -11.32
N ARG A 12 -3.61 -6.62 -12.62
CA ARG A 12 -4.56 -7.16 -13.60
C ARG A 12 -4.65 -8.70 -13.57
N LYS A 13 -3.50 -9.39 -13.49
CA LYS A 13 -3.46 -10.86 -13.37
C LYS A 13 -4.16 -11.35 -12.09
N GLN A 14 -4.10 -10.59 -11.00
CA GLN A 14 -4.84 -10.91 -9.78
C GLN A 14 -6.33 -10.66 -9.94
N VAL A 15 -6.75 -9.57 -10.61
CA VAL A 15 -8.17 -9.34 -10.96
C VAL A 15 -8.73 -10.55 -11.70
N GLU A 16 -8.03 -11.01 -12.73
CA GLU A 16 -8.43 -12.17 -13.54
C GLU A 16 -8.48 -13.45 -12.71
N LYS A 17 -7.44 -13.70 -11.89
CA LYS A 17 -7.39 -14.86 -11.01
C LYS A 17 -8.57 -14.89 -10.04
N ILE A 18 -8.87 -13.76 -9.40
CA ILE A 18 -10.00 -13.65 -8.46
C ILE A 18 -11.32 -13.84 -9.20
N ARG A 19 -11.55 -13.14 -10.32
CA ARG A 19 -12.78 -13.29 -11.13
C ARG A 19 -12.99 -14.75 -11.56
N ASN A 20 -11.93 -15.44 -11.99
CA ASN A 20 -12.01 -16.84 -12.39
C ASN A 20 -12.35 -17.79 -11.22
N GLN A 21 -11.83 -17.52 -10.02
CA GLN A 21 -12.20 -18.29 -8.83
C GLN A 21 -13.63 -18.00 -8.38
N LEU A 22 -14.05 -16.73 -8.43
CA LEU A 22 -15.42 -16.33 -8.11
C LEU A 22 -16.44 -17.01 -9.03
N ARG A 23 -16.16 -17.15 -10.33
CA ARG A 23 -17.06 -17.84 -11.28
C ARG A 23 -17.32 -19.31 -10.94
N LYS A 24 -16.42 -19.96 -10.20
CA LYS A 24 -16.58 -21.36 -9.76
C LYS A 24 -17.43 -21.50 -8.50
N MET A 25 -17.67 -20.39 -7.80
CA MET A 25 -18.48 -20.35 -6.57
C MET A 25 -19.92 -19.95 -6.89
N LYS A 26 -20.87 -20.40 -6.06
CA LYS A 26 -22.28 -19.98 -6.15
C LYS A 26 -22.45 -18.58 -5.52
N ASN A 27 -23.38 -17.79 -6.05
CA ASN A 27 -23.80 -16.48 -5.50
C ASN A 27 -22.74 -15.36 -5.49
N THR A 28 -21.72 -15.45 -6.35
CA THR A 28 -20.59 -14.52 -6.43
C THR A 28 -20.55 -13.71 -7.73
N SER A 29 -21.51 -13.93 -8.64
CA SER A 29 -21.56 -13.36 -9.99
C SER A 29 -21.60 -11.83 -10.01
N ASP A 30 -22.21 -11.22 -8.99
CA ASP A 30 -22.42 -9.78 -8.85
C ASP A 30 -21.29 -9.05 -8.09
N LEU A 31 -20.25 -9.77 -7.67
CA LEU A 31 -19.11 -9.17 -6.96
C LEU A 31 -18.28 -8.31 -7.91
N ARG A 32 -18.10 -7.03 -7.56
CA ARG A 32 -17.21 -6.14 -8.29
C ARG A 32 -15.76 -6.47 -7.92
N VAL A 33 -14.94 -6.78 -8.91
CA VAL A 33 -13.49 -6.97 -8.75
C VAL A 33 -12.78 -6.08 -9.76
N GLY A 34 -11.71 -5.36 -9.37
CA GLY A 34 -11.04 -4.42 -10.27
C GLY A 34 -9.85 -3.70 -9.62
N SER A 35 -9.17 -2.87 -10.40
CA SER A 35 -8.12 -1.98 -9.89
C SER A 35 -8.69 -0.76 -9.17
N PRO A 36 -7.88 0.04 -8.43
CA PRO A 36 -8.37 1.27 -7.82
C PRO A 36 -8.98 2.24 -8.84
N GLU A 37 -8.40 2.34 -10.05
CA GLU A 37 -8.93 3.19 -11.13
C GLU A 37 -10.32 2.74 -11.56
N GLU A 38 -10.55 1.43 -11.69
CA GLU A 38 -11.86 0.85 -12.01
C GLU A 38 -12.92 1.08 -10.92
N PHE A 39 -12.49 1.49 -9.72
CA PHE A 39 -13.34 1.78 -8.56
C PHE A 39 -13.48 3.27 -8.28
N GLN A 40 -12.89 4.15 -9.08
CA GLN A 40 -12.99 5.59 -8.86
C GLN A 40 -14.46 6.05 -8.96
N GLY A 41 -14.95 6.69 -7.88
CA GLY A 41 -16.36 7.08 -7.77
C GLY A 41 -17.33 5.94 -7.47
N ASP A 42 -16.87 4.69 -7.39
CA ASP A 42 -17.69 3.51 -7.13
C ASP A 42 -17.45 2.96 -5.73
N GLU A 43 -18.38 3.23 -4.82
CA GLU A 43 -18.29 2.82 -3.42
C GLU A 43 -19.09 1.56 -3.11
N ARG A 44 -18.64 0.81 -2.12
CA ARG A 44 -19.28 -0.44 -1.68
C ARG A 44 -19.37 -0.46 -0.16
N ARG A 45 -20.36 -1.18 0.37
CA ARG A 45 -20.53 -1.32 1.82
C ARG A 45 -19.32 -1.99 2.46
N VAL A 46 -18.81 -3.03 1.79
CA VAL A 46 -17.59 -3.74 2.18
C VAL A 46 -16.58 -3.68 1.04
N ILE A 47 -15.33 -3.34 1.35
CA ILE A 47 -14.21 -3.43 0.42
C ILE A 47 -13.17 -4.40 0.96
N ILE A 48 -12.71 -5.29 0.10
CA ILE A 48 -11.56 -6.17 0.34
C ILE A 48 -10.42 -5.71 -0.56
N ILE A 49 -9.29 -5.31 0.02
CA ILE A 49 -8.08 -4.96 -0.72
C ILE A 49 -7.13 -6.16 -0.68
N SER A 50 -6.73 -6.66 -1.84
CA SER A 50 -5.67 -7.66 -1.97
C SER A 50 -4.40 -6.97 -2.47
N THR A 51 -3.36 -6.86 -1.63
CA THR A 51 -2.11 -6.17 -1.99
C THR A 51 -1.14 -7.06 -2.77
N VAL A 52 -1.38 -8.38 -2.78
CA VAL A 52 -0.72 -9.45 -3.57
C VAL A 52 0.74 -9.73 -3.23
N ARG A 53 1.55 -8.69 -2.99
CA ARG A 53 2.99 -8.83 -2.75
C ARG A 53 3.25 -9.43 -1.37
N ALA A 54 4.13 -10.44 -1.33
CA ALA A 54 4.42 -11.19 -0.10
C ALA A 54 5.91 -11.53 0.13
N SER A 55 6.83 -11.08 -0.74
CA SER A 55 8.26 -11.30 -0.54
C SER A 55 9.11 -10.13 -1.02
N ALA A 56 10.21 -9.92 -0.30
CA ALA A 56 11.22 -8.90 -0.59
C ALA A 56 12.18 -9.31 -1.72
N ASP A 57 12.32 -10.61 -2.01
CA ASP A 57 13.22 -11.10 -3.08
C ASP A 57 12.79 -10.62 -4.48
N HIS A 58 11.49 -10.41 -4.67
CA HIS A 58 10.96 -9.79 -5.89
C HIS A 58 11.08 -8.26 -5.88
N LEU A 59 11.65 -7.62 -4.84
CA LEU A 59 11.92 -6.18 -4.80
C LEU A 59 13.27 -5.85 -5.44
N ALA A 60 14.30 -6.68 -5.25
CA ALA A 60 15.64 -6.43 -5.79
C ALA A 60 15.68 -6.44 -7.33
N SER A 61 14.79 -7.21 -7.98
CA SER A 61 14.62 -7.24 -9.44
C SER A 61 13.56 -6.25 -9.97
N ASP A 62 12.76 -5.64 -9.09
CA ASP A 62 11.66 -4.71 -9.42
C ASP A 62 11.85 -3.32 -8.79
N GLN A 63 13.10 -2.95 -8.45
CA GLN A 63 13.50 -1.98 -7.41
C GLN A 63 12.82 -0.60 -7.46
N PHE A 64 12.22 -0.22 -8.59
CA PHE A 64 11.48 1.05 -8.72
C PHE A 64 10.07 0.91 -9.32
N PHE A 65 9.85 0.05 -10.32
CA PHE A 65 8.61 0.10 -11.11
C PHE A 65 7.38 -0.57 -10.45
N LYS A 66 7.55 -1.67 -9.70
CA LYS A 66 6.39 -2.46 -9.23
C LYS A 66 5.96 -2.21 -7.78
N LEU A 67 6.85 -1.67 -6.94
CA LEU A 67 6.46 -1.08 -5.66
C LEU A 67 5.69 0.24 -5.88
N GLY A 68 5.83 0.85 -7.06
CA GLY A 68 5.16 2.09 -7.47
C GLY A 68 3.64 2.06 -7.39
N PHE A 69 2.98 0.89 -7.31
CA PHE A 69 1.56 0.85 -6.94
C PHE A 69 1.31 1.13 -5.46
N LEU A 70 2.06 0.46 -4.57
CA LEU A 70 1.92 0.64 -3.13
C LEU A 70 2.39 2.04 -2.72
N ARG A 71 3.41 2.57 -3.40
CA ARG A 71 3.92 3.95 -3.23
C ARG A 71 3.12 5.03 -3.94
N ASN A 72 1.94 4.72 -4.49
CA ASN A 72 1.08 5.71 -5.11
C ASN A 72 0.01 6.19 -4.12
N PRO A 73 0.12 7.41 -3.57
CA PRO A 73 -0.80 7.91 -2.56
C PRO A 73 -2.24 8.08 -3.10
N LYS A 74 -2.40 8.40 -4.39
CA LYS A 74 -3.73 8.52 -5.01
C LYS A 74 -4.42 7.15 -5.04
N ARG A 75 -3.70 6.10 -5.41
CA ARG A 75 -4.24 4.72 -5.46
C ARG A 75 -4.53 4.19 -4.06
N PHE A 76 -3.69 4.49 -3.08
CA PHE A 76 -3.98 4.22 -1.66
C PHE A 76 -5.29 4.89 -1.24
N ASN A 77 -5.42 6.20 -1.45
CA ASN A 77 -6.61 6.97 -1.06
C ASN A 77 -7.87 6.44 -1.71
N VAL A 78 -7.85 6.20 -3.02
CA VAL A 78 -9.00 5.63 -3.72
C VAL A 78 -9.38 4.30 -3.07
N SER A 79 -8.43 3.38 -2.92
CA SER A 79 -8.69 2.03 -2.40
C SER A 79 -9.30 2.04 -0.98
N VAL A 80 -8.71 2.82 -0.06
CA VAL A 80 -9.11 2.86 1.35
C VAL A 80 -10.46 3.57 1.54
N THR A 81 -10.76 4.58 0.72
CA THR A 81 -12.00 5.39 0.84
C THR A 81 -13.22 4.79 0.13
N ARG A 82 -13.10 3.66 -0.58
CA ARG A 82 -14.26 3.03 -1.25
C ARG A 82 -15.20 2.31 -0.28
N ALA A 83 -14.77 2.04 0.95
CA ALA A 83 -15.53 1.28 1.95
C ALA A 83 -16.48 2.19 2.72
N LYS A 84 -17.78 1.86 2.76
CA LYS A 84 -18.77 2.61 3.58
C LYS A 84 -18.91 2.09 5.00
N ALA A 85 -18.66 0.80 5.24
CA ALA A 85 -18.88 0.17 6.54
C ALA A 85 -17.72 -0.71 6.99
N LEU A 86 -17.09 -1.48 6.09
CA LEU A 86 -16.00 -2.37 6.44
C LEU A 86 -14.91 -2.39 5.37
N LEU A 87 -13.67 -2.20 5.81
CA LEU A 87 -12.46 -2.36 5.00
C LEU A 87 -11.67 -3.56 5.51
N ILE A 88 -11.39 -4.52 4.61
CA ILE A 88 -10.54 -5.68 4.89
C ILE A 88 -9.30 -5.56 4.01
N VAL A 89 -8.11 -5.59 4.59
CA VAL A 89 -6.85 -5.56 3.86
C VAL A 89 -6.16 -6.91 4.00
N VAL A 90 -5.84 -7.55 2.88
CA VAL A 90 -5.10 -8.81 2.80
C VAL A 90 -3.75 -8.52 2.15
N GLY A 91 -2.68 -8.65 2.93
CA GLY A 91 -1.33 -8.31 2.48
C GLY A 91 -0.24 -8.78 3.42
N CYS A 92 1.00 -8.63 2.97
CA CYS A 92 2.21 -8.93 3.75
C CYS A 92 2.68 -7.66 4.48
N PRO A 93 2.72 -7.67 5.82
CA PRO A 93 3.03 -6.47 6.59
C PRO A 93 4.45 -5.96 6.31
N GLU A 94 5.43 -6.84 6.10
CA GLU A 94 6.82 -6.48 5.79
C GLU A 94 6.97 -5.66 4.50
N ILE A 95 6.04 -5.83 3.56
CA ILE A 95 6.03 -5.08 2.30
C ILE A 95 5.23 -3.79 2.45
N LEU A 96 4.14 -3.83 3.23
CA LEU A 96 3.26 -2.68 3.43
C LEU A 96 3.90 -1.61 4.31
N THR A 97 4.77 -1.97 5.26
CA THR A 97 5.51 -0.99 6.08
C THR A 97 6.58 -0.22 5.30
N LEU A 98 6.96 -0.68 4.10
CA LEU A 98 7.89 0.05 3.23
C LEU A 98 7.28 1.30 2.60
N ASP A 99 5.95 1.42 2.60
CA ASP A 99 5.23 2.61 2.18
C ASP A 99 4.69 3.37 3.41
N GLU A 100 4.84 4.69 3.41
CA GLU A 100 4.45 5.55 4.53
C GLU A 100 2.95 5.45 4.86
N HIS A 101 2.08 5.48 3.83
CA HIS A 101 0.64 5.50 4.03
C HIS A 101 0.11 4.13 4.47
N TRP A 102 0.58 3.07 3.82
CA TRP A 102 0.25 1.69 4.21
C TRP A 102 0.79 1.36 5.60
N GLY A 103 2.01 1.79 5.93
CA GLY A 103 2.60 1.64 7.27
C GLY A 103 1.77 2.34 8.35
N LYS A 104 1.38 3.61 8.14
CA LYS A 104 0.50 4.36 9.05
C LYS A 104 -0.85 3.68 9.24
N LEU A 105 -1.48 3.21 8.15
CA LEU A 105 -2.75 2.47 8.22
C LEU A 105 -2.60 1.16 9.01
N LEU A 106 -1.53 0.41 8.77
CA LEU A 106 -1.29 -0.87 9.44
C LEU A 106 -1.07 -0.69 10.95
N HIS A 107 -0.29 0.33 11.34
CA HIS A 107 -0.08 0.69 12.73
C HIS A 107 -1.40 1.10 13.41
N PHE A 108 -2.22 1.92 12.73
CA PHE A 108 -3.55 2.27 13.22
C PHE A 108 -4.45 1.02 13.44
N ILE A 109 -4.50 0.11 12.47
CA ILE A 109 -5.29 -1.13 12.56
C ILE A 109 -4.80 -2.01 13.72
N LYS A 110 -3.48 -2.11 13.92
CA LYS A 110 -2.87 -2.86 15.02
C LYS A 110 -3.24 -2.26 16.37
N ASN A 111 -3.12 -0.94 16.55
CA ASN A 111 -3.46 -0.25 17.79
C ASN A 111 -4.94 -0.33 18.16
N LYS A 112 -5.83 -0.43 17.16
CA LYS A 112 -7.27 -0.66 17.37
C LYS A 112 -7.64 -2.13 17.57
N GLY A 113 -6.67 -3.05 17.63
CA GLY A 113 -6.90 -4.48 17.80
C GLY A 113 -7.52 -5.18 16.59
N GLY A 114 -7.48 -4.56 15.41
CA GLY A 114 -8.02 -5.09 14.15
C GLY A 114 -7.04 -5.99 13.38
N TYR A 115 -5.75 -5.96 13.71
CA TYR A 115 -4.74 -6.76 13.03
C TYR A 115 -4.85 -8.25 13.37
N ARG A 116 -4.71 -9.11 12.37
CA ARG A 116 -4.64 -10.57 12.49
C ARG A 116 -3.56 -11.09 11.54
N GLY A 117 -2.56 -11.80 12.07
CA GLY A 117 -1.42 -12.29 11.29
C GLY A 117 -0.20 -12.58 12.16
N HIS A 118 0.92 -12.89 11.53
CA HIS A 118 2.20 -13.08 12.22
C HIS A 118 2.77 -11.74 12.70
N LYS A 119 3.65 -11.78 13.70
CA LYS A 119 4.31 -10.55 14.17
C LYS A 119 5.31 -10.08 13.11
N PHE A 120 5.31 -8.78 12.82
CA PHE A 120 6.30 -8.12 11.97
C PHE A 120 7.04 -7.06 12.78
N ALA A 121 8.30 -6.81 12.45
CA ALA A 121 9.06 -5.72 13.04
C ALA A 121 8.44 -4.39 12.60
N GLU A 122 8.07 -3.55 13.55
CA GLU A 122 7.71 -2.18 13.24
C GLU A 122 9.01 -1.47 12.88
N SER A 123 9.13 -1.01 11.64
CA SER A 123 10.08 0.04 11.32
C SER A 123 9.49 1.29 11.98
N ASN A 124 9.97 1.68 13.15
CA ASN A 124 9.56 2.94 13.74
C ASN A 124 10.04 4.06 12.82
N VAL A 125 9.25 5.11 12.68
CA VAL A 125 9.73 6.34 12.04
C VAL A 125 10.93 6.88 12.81
N ASP A 126 10.97 6.64 14.12
CA ASP A 126 12.12 6.89 15.01
C ASP A 126 13.35 6.06 14.62
N ASP A 127 13.17 4.85 14.03
CA ASP A 127 14.31 4.05 13.54
C ASP A 127 14.97 4.72 12.31
N LEU A 128 14.25 5.52 11.52
CA LEU A 128 14.84 6.29 10.44
C LEU A 128 15.67 7.46 10.97
N GLU A 129 15.21 8.16 12.01
CA GLU A 129 16.03 9.17 12.70
C GLU A 129 17.27 8.54 13.33
N ASP A 130 17.14 7.37 13.96
CA ASP A 130 18.27 6.62 14.51
C ASP A 130 19.25 6.14 13.43
N ILE A 131 18.75 5.72 12.27
CA ILE A 131 19.57 5.33 11.12
C ILE A 131 20.31 6.55 10.56
N LEU A 132 19.63 7.68 10.36
CA LEU A 132 20.24 8.93 9.90
C LEU A 132 21.28 9.45 10.90
N THR A 133 20.98 9.37 12.20
CA THR A 133 21.90 9.73 13.29
C THR A 133 23.14 8.82 13.29
N ARG A 134 22.98 7.52 13.02
CA ARG A 134 24.11 6.58 12.88
C ARG A 134 24.94 6.86 11.63
N PHE A 135 24.33 7.26 10.51
CA PHE A 135 25.05 7.66 9.30
C PHE A 135 25.91 8.92 9.54
N ASP A 136 25.35 9.92 10.24
CA ASP A 136 26.09 11.13 10.64
C ASP A 136 27.24 10.80 11.60
N ASN A 137 27.03 9.93 12.59
CA ASN A 137 28.06 9.48 13.52
C ASN A 137 29.19 8.68 12.85
N LEU A 138 28.93 8.10 11.68
CA LEU A 138 29.92 7.36 10.88
C LEU A 138 30.59 8.23 9.81
N SER A 139 30.30 9.54 9.74
CA SER A 139 30.71 10.45 8.65
C SER A 139 30.30 9.97 7.25
N LEU A 140 29.32 9.06 7.18
CA LEU A 140 28.79 8.53 5.94
C LEU A 140 27.56 9.35 5.59
N ARG A 141 27.75 10.57 5.10
CA ARG A 141 26.64 11.35 4.54
C ARG A 141 26.13 10.61 3.30
N PRO A 142 24.83 10.26 3.21
CA PRO A 142 24.25 9.91 1.91
C PRO A 142 24.49 11.11 0.99
N ILE A 143 24.99 10.88 -0.22
CA ILE A 143 25.12 11.94 -1.22
C ILE A 143 23.69 12.32 -1.66
N LEU A 144 23.06 13.18 -0.86
CA LEU A 144 21.95 14.02 -1.27
C LEU A 144 22.60 15.17 -2.05
N GLY A 145 22.15 15.40 -3.28
CA GLY A 145 22.64 16.54 -4.09
C GLY A 145 22.60 17.81 -3.26
N GLU A 146 23.62 18.65 -3.39
CA GLU A 146 24.09 19.61 -2.37
C GLU A 146 23.07 20.65 -1.86
N ASP A 147 21.85 20.73 -2.38
CA ASP A 147 20.95 21.85 -2.10
C ASP A 147 19.53 21.47 -1.62
N ILE A 148 19.30 20.29 -1.04
CA ILE A 148 17.95 19.98 -0.51
C ILE A 148 17.98 19.41 0.90
N SER A 149 17.42 20.17 1.85
CA SER A 149 17.21 19.67 3.20
C SER A 149 16.18 18.53 3.19
N ALA A 150 16.33 17.55 4.08
CA ALA A 150 15.40 16.43 4.18
C ALA A 150 13.93 16.86 4.43
N ARG A 151 13.71 18.08 4.94
CA ARG A 151 12.38 18.68 5.11
C ARG A 151 11.78 19.21 3.80
N GLU A 152 12.57 19.81 2.92
CA GLU A 152 12.10 20.35 1.63
C GLU A 152 11.71 19.24 0.63
N LEU A 153 12.40 18.10 0.66
CA LEU A 153 12.05 16.91 -0.15
C LEU A 153 10.65 16.35 0.19
N ILE A 154 10.19 16.54 1.43
CA ILE A 154 8.89 16.06 1.92
C ILE A 154 7.78 17.05 1.54
N GLU A 155 8.04 18.36 1.60
CA GLU A 155 7.05 19.40 1.32
C GLU A 155 6.85 19.69 -0.17
N THR A 156 7.93 19.66 -0.97
CA THR A 156 7.91 19.94 -2.41
C THR A 156 8.81 18.96 -3.18
N PRO A 157 8.33 17.75 -3.46
CA PRO A 157 9.10 16.81 -4.27
C PRO A 157 9.20 17.31 -5.72
N GLU A 158 10.40 17.24 -6.31
CA GLU A 158 10.79 17.86 -7.60
C GLU A 158 9.87 17.50 -8.78
N TRP A 159 9.14 16.38 -8.74
CA TRP A 159 8.19 15.98 -9.77
C TRP A 159 6.99 16.93 -9.95
N ARG A 160 6.80 17.93 -9.06
CA ARG A 160 5.80 19.00 -9.24
C ARG A 160 6.21 20.09 -10.24
N ALA A 161 7.48 20.17 -10.64
CA ALA A 161 7.98 21.26 -11.48
C ALA A 161 7.99 20.96 -12.99
N GLU A 162 7.71 19.73 -13.42
CA GLU A 162 7.70 19.38 -14.85
C GLU A 162 6.27 19.35 -15.39
N HIS A 163 5.82 20.51 -15.90
CA HIS A 163 4.86 20.63 -17.00
C HIS A 163 5.62 20.96 -18.27
#